data_AF-A0A1F8H2Z6-F1
#
_entry.id   AF-A0A1F8H2Z6-F1
#
_cell.length_a   1.000
_cell.length_b   1.000
_cell.length_c   1.000
_cell.angle_alpha   90.00
_cell.angle_beta   90.00
_cell.angle_gamma   90.00
#
_symmetry.space_group_name_H-M   'P 1'
#
loop_
_entity.id
_entity.type
_entity.pdbx_description
1 polymer ?
#
loop_
_entity_poly.entity_id
_entity_poly.type
_entity_poly.pdbx_seq_one_letter_code
_entity_poly.pdbx_strand_id
1 'polypeptide(L)'
;MNNPPNNIGKKGVARFPDGKVLRFTIIDELKHRQSTYSKKYFYLQKIKFETGIIEYRFCYYIIGKKPSVKGRWVFGQFAPLIPKNDLMVIIKKAVKRGFIK
;
A
#
# COMPACT_ATOMS: atom_id res chain seq x y z
N MET A 1 -16.23 -11.77 3.75
CA MET A 1 -15.79 -10.40 3.40
C MET A 1 -14.92 -10.48 2.17
N ASN A 2 -15.05 -9.57 1.21
CA ASN A 2 -14.19 -9.56 0.02
C ASN A 2 -12.72 -9.40 0.43
N ASN A 3 -11.84 -10.21 -0.14
CA ASN A 3 -10.41 -10.09 0.07
C ASN A 3 -9.93 -8.68 -0.36
N PRO A 4 -8.98 -8.07 0.37
CA PRO A 4 -8.42 -6.79 -0.02
C PRO A 4 -7.56 -6.97 -1.30
N PRO A 5 -7.37 -5.93 -2.12
CA PRO A 5 -6.71 -6.06 -3.42
C PRO A 5 -5.31 -6.68 -3.37
N ASN A 6 -4.93 -7.39 -4.42
CA ASN A 6 -3.55 -7.85 -4.66
C ASN A 6 -2.95 -7.07 -5.82
N ASN A 7 -1.84 -6.38 -5.56
CA ASN A 7 -1.21 -5.50 -6.55
C ASN A 7 0.17 -6.00 -7.00
N ILE A 8 0.64 -7.18 -6.56
CA ILE A 8 1.89 -7.73 -7.09
C ILE A 8 1.78 -7.91 -8.61
N GLY A 9 2.77 -7.39 -9.35
CA GLY A 9 2.79 -7.34 -10.81
C GLY A 9 2.04 -6.15 -11.43
N LYS A 10 1.31 -5.35 -10.64
CA LYS A 10 0.57 -4.20 -11.15
C LYS A 10 1.52 -3.10 -11.61
N LYS A 11 1.31 -2.64 -12.85
CA LYS A 11 1.99 -1.49 -13.43
C LYS A 11 1.28 -0.19 -13.03
N GLY A 12 2.04 0.87 -12.86
CA GLY A 12 1.53 2.20 -12.54
C GLY A 12 2.44 3.31 -13.03
N VAL A 13 2.00 4.54 -12.78
CA VAL A 13 2.70 5.76 -13.19
C VAL A 13 2.78 6.70 -12.01
N ALA A 14 3.97 7.21 -11.71
CA ALA A 14 4.20 8.30 -10.78
C ALA A 14 4.39 9.60 -11.58
N ARG A 15 3.62 10.64 -11.22
CA ARG A 15 3.75 11.97 -11.79
C ARG A 15 4.29 12.88 -10.69
N PHE A 16 5.43 13.50 -10.96
CA PHE A 16 6.12 14.38 -10.02
C PHE A 16 5.72 15.84 -10.27
N PRO A 17 5.88 16.73 -9.27
CA PRO A 17 5.53 18.15 -9.40
C PRO A 17 6.29 18.89 -10.50
N ASP A 18 7.50 18.43 -10.86
CA ASP A 18 8.33 18.96 -11.95
C ASP A 18 7.84 18.52 -13.35
N GLY A 19 6.73 17.78 -13.43
CA GLY A 19 6.19 17.24 -14.68
C GLY A 19 6.83 15.91 -15.11
N LYS A 20 7.84 15.41 -14.39
CA LYS A 20 8.45 14.11 -14.67
C LYS A 20 7.43 13.00 -14.47
N VAL A 21 7.41 12.05 -15.40
CA VAL A 21 6.55 10.88 -15.37
C VAL A 21 7.42 9.63 -15.38
N LEU A 22 7.27 8.79 -14.36
CA LEU A 22 7.98 7.51 -14.28
C LEU A 22 7.00 6.35 -14.19
N ARG A 23 7.22 5.31 -15.00
CA ARG A 23 6.49 4.05 -14.87
C ARG A 23 7.11 3.19 -13.79
N PHE A 24 6.28 2.40 -13.12
CA PHE A 24 6.71 1.46 -12.10
C PHE A 24 5.92 0.16 -12.11
N THR A 25 6.47 -0.87 -11.48
CA THR A 25 5.81 -2.13 -11.17
C THR A 25 5.87 -2.39 -9.67
N ILE A 26 4.77 -2.83 -9.06
CA ILE A 26 4.75 -3.31 -7.68
C ILE A 26 5.28 -4.75 -7.69
N ILE A 27 6.48 -4.97 -7.15
CA ILE A 27 7.18 -6.26 -7.24
C ILE A 27 6.94 -7.16 -6.03
N ASP A 28 6.55 -6.60 -4.89
CA ASP A 28 6.08 -7.34 -3.71
C ASP A 28 5.24 -6.40 -2.82
N GLU A 29 4.43 -6.95 -1.91
CA GLU A 29 3.69 -6.14 -0.94
C GLU A 29 3.37 -6.90 0.36
N LEU A 30 3.44 -6.19 1.48
CA LEU A 30 2.93 -6.65 2.77
C LEU A 30 1.56 -6.06 3.03
N LYS A 31 0.64 -6.88 3.55
CA LYS A 31 -0.72 -6.48 3.91
C LYS A 31 -0.95 -6.69 5.40
N HIS A 32 -1.62 -5.74 6.03
CA HIS A 32 -2.02 -5.85 7.43
C HIS A 32 -3.39 -5.22 7.65
N ARG A 33 -4.35 -6.00 8.14
CA ARG A 33 -5.67 -5.48 8.50
C ARG A 33 -5.55 -4.62 9.74
N GLN A 34 -6.17 -3.44 9.74
CA GLN A 34 -6.19 -2.60 10.94
C GLN A 34 -6.97 -3.30 12.05
N SER A 35 -6.35 -3.39 13.23
CA SER A 35 -6.92 -4.05 14.42
C SER A 35 -8.21 -3.36 14.91
N THR A 36 -8.24 -2.04 14.88
CA THR A 36 -9.38 -1.23 15.36
C THR A 36 -10.48 -1.03 14.31
N TYR A 37 -10.24 -1.39 13.04
CA TYR A 37 -11.21 -1.19 11.97
C TYR A 37 -11.03 -2.20 10.83
N SER A 38 -11.83 -3.27 10.88
CA SER A 38 -11.74 -4.43 9.96
C SER A 38 -11.93 -4.11 8.46
N LYS A 39 -12.49 -2.94 8.16
CA LYS A 39 -12.73 -2.45 6.78
C LYS A 39 -11.58 -1.60 6.24
N LYS A 40 -10.40 -1.64 6.86
CA LYS A 40 -9.18 -0.98 6.38
C LYS A 40 -7.96 -1.92 6.47
N TYR A 41 -7.13 -1.85 5.46
CA TYR A 41 -5.86 -2.57 5.36
C TYR A 41 -4.74 -1.59 5.07
N PHE A 42 -3.62 -1.74 5.76
CA PHE A 42 -2.35 -1.09 5.44
C PHE A 42 -1.52 -1.96 4.51
N TYR A 43 -0.78 -1.29 3.63
CA TYR A 43 0.05 -1.89 2.62
C TYR A 43 1.44 -1.25 2.67
N LEU A 44 2.48 -2.09 2.71
CA LEU A 44 3.85 -1.68 2.42
C LEU A 44 4.26 -2.33 1.11
N GLN A 45 4.29 -1.53 0.04
CA GLN A 45 4.55 -1.98 -1.32
C GLN A 45 6.01 -1.74 -1.69
N LYS A 46 6.66 -2.76 -2.24
CA LYS A 46 7.98 -2.64 -2.86
C LYS A 46 7.80 -2.33 -4.34
N ILE A 47 8.26 -1.17 -4.76
CA ILE A 47 8.08 -0.63 -6.12
C ILE A 47 9.41 -0.65 -6.84
N LYS A 48 9.41 -1.12 -8.09
CA LYS A 48 10.54 -0.97 -9.01
C LYS A 48 10.15 -0.01 -10.12
N PHE A 49 10.84 1.11 -10.24
CA PHE A 49 10.71 2.04 -11.35
C PHE A 49 11.40 1.51 -12.60
N GLU A 50 10.99 2.00 -13.77
CA GLU A 50 11.65 1.65 -15.04
C GLU A 50 13.13 2.06 -15.09
N THR A 51 13.52 3.06 -14.28
CA THR A 51 14.92 3.47 -14.05
C THR A 51 15.73 2.45 -13.25
N GLY A 52 15.11 1.39 -12.73
CA GLY A 52 15.74 0.39 -11.87
C GLY A 52 15.72 0.73 -10.37
N ILE A 53 15.40 1.97 -10.00
CA ILE A 53 15.29 2.40 -8.60
C ILE A 53 14.18 1.62 -7.88
N ILE A 54 14.47 1.21 -6.65
CA ILE A 54 13.50 0.56 -5.76
C ILE A 54 13.10 1.54 -4.66
N GLU A 55 11.79 1.73 -4.49
CA GLU A 55 11.22 2.51 -3.39
C GLU A 55 10.14 1.72 -2.66
N TYR A 56 9.88 2.10 -1.41
CA TYR A 56 8.79 1.55 -0.62
C TYR A 56 7.68 2.57 -0.48
N ARG A 57 6.46 2.18 -0.86
CA ARG A 57 5.25 2.99 -0.66
C ARG A 57 4.43 2.45 0.47
N PHE A 58 4.11 3.32 1.42
CA PHE A 58 3.14 3.01 2.46
C PHE A 58 1.78 3.59 2.10
N CYS A 59 0.77 2.72 1.99
CA CYS A 59 -0.57 3.09 1.54
C CYS A 59 -1.63 2.24 2.25
N TYR A 60 -2.90 2.46 1.91
CA TYR A 60 -3.99 1.70 2.49
C TYR A 60 -5.13 1.47 1.49
N TYR A 61 -5.93 0.46 1.79
CA TYR A 61 -7.24 0.25 1.19
C TYR A 61 -8.31 0.33 2.28
N ILE A 62 -9.41 1.01 1.99
CA ILE A 62 -10.55 1.13 2.91
C ILE A 62 -11.85 0.88 2.15
N ILE A 63 -12.84 0.25 2.79
CA ILE A 63 -14.17 0.13 2.18
C ILE A 63 -14.82 1.52 2.11
N GLY A 64 -15.10 1.96 0.88
CA GLY A 64 -15.74 3.23 0.60
C GLY A 64 -17.13 3.32 1.22
N LYS A 65 -17.46 4.50 1.75
CA LYS A 65 -18.78 4.83 2.31
C LYS A 65 -19.59 5.78 1.42
N LYS A 66 -18.91 6.57 0.57
CA LYS A 66 -19.56 7.53 -0.34
C LYS A 66 -20.35 6.79 -1.43
N PRO A 67 -21.50 7.34 -1.91
CA PRO A 67 -22.38 6.65 -2.85
C PRO A 67 -21.66 6.03 -4.05
N SER A 68 -20.77 6.78 -4.70
CA SER A 68 -20.04 6.33 -5.88
C SER A 68 -19.08 5.16 -5.64
N VAL A 69 -18.60 4.94 -4.41
CA VAL A 69 -17.61 3.90 -4.08
C VAL A 69 -18.07 2.98 -2.94
N LYS A 70 -19.37 3.02 -2.61
CA LYS A 70 -19.93 2.31 -1.46
C LYS A 70 -19.69 0.81 -1.58
N GLY A 71 -19.12 0.22 -0.53
CA GLY A 71 -18.84 -1.22 -0.49
C GLY A 71 -17.62 -1.68 -1.30
N ARG A 72 -16.96 -0.78 -2.04
CA ARG A 72 -15.76 -1.09 -2.83
C ARG A 72 -14.49 -0.74 -2.07
N TRP A 73 -13.40 -1.47 -2.34
CA TRP A 73 -12.08 -1.10 -1.84
C TRP A 73 -11.58 0.16 -2.53
N VAL A 74 -11.26 1.18 -1.74
CA VAL A 74 -10.75 2.47 -2.20
C VAL A 74 -9.29 2.59 -1.76
N PHE A 75 -8.43 2.94 -2.71
CA PHE A 75 -7.01 3.19 -2.45
C PHE A 75 -6.80 4.58 -1.83
N GLY A 76 -5.90 4.67 -0.85
CA GLY A 76 -5.39 5.91 -0.31
C GLY A 76 -3.90 5.82 -0.03
N GLN A 77 -3.16 6.91 -0.25
CA GLN A 77 -1.70 6.94 -0.14
C GLN A 77 -1.16 7.98 0.84
N PHE A 78 -2.02 8.81 1.43
CA PHE A 78 -1.61 9.94 2.25
C PHE A 78 -1.77 9.65 3.76
N ALA A 79 -0.70 9.93 4.51
CA ALA A 79 -0.59 9.99 5.97
C ALA A 79 -1.61 9.12 6.76
N PRO A 80 -1.55 7.78 6.66
CA PRO A 80 -2.45 6.94 7.44
C PRO A 80 -2.15 7.05 8.94
N LEU A 81 -3.19 7.25 9.75
CA LEU A 81 -3.12 6.98 11.19
C LEU A 81 -3.18 5.47 11.45
N ILE A 82 -2.24 4.96 12.23
CA ILE A 82 -2.02 3.52 12.45
C ILE A 82 -1.87 3.25 13.95
N PRO A 83 -2.61 2.26 14.50
CA PRO A 83 -2.37 1.81 15.86
C PRO A 83 -0.93 1.29 16.05
N LYS A 84 -0.31 1.63 17.18
CA LYS A 84 1.07 1.22 17.53
C LYS A 84 1.32 -0.28 17.24
N ASN A 85 0.43 -1.15 17.68
CA ASN A 85 0.59 -2.59 17.54
C ASN A 85 0.55 -3.04 16.07
N ASP A 86 -0.30 -2.42 15.25
CA ASP A 86 -0.38 -2.70 13.81
C ASP A 86 0.90 -2.27 13.10
N LEU A 87 1.43 -1.10 13.44
CA LEU A 87 2.71 -0.62 12.92
C LEU A 87 3.85 -1.58 13.26
N MET A 88 3.95 -2.00 14.53
CA MET A 88 4.97 -2.96 14.97
C MET A 88 4.89 -4.29 14.21
N VAL A 89 3.69 -4.79 13.93
CA VAL A 89 3.50 -6.03 13.15
C VAL A 89 3.96 -5.84 11.71
N ILE A 90 3.65 -4.70 11.07
CA ILE A 90 4.11 -4.40 9.72
C ILE A 90 5.63 -4.35 9.65
N ILE A 91 6.28 -3.65 10.59
CA ILE A 91 7.74 -3.55 10.67
C ILE A 91 8.37 -4.94 10.86
N LYS A 92 7.87 -5.74 11.81
CA LYS A 92 8.38 -7.11 12.03
C LYS A 92 8.25 -7.98 10.78
N LYS A 93 7.13 -7.89 10.06
CA LYS A 93 6.94 -8.59 8.77
C LYS A 93 7.92 -8.09 7.70
N ALA A 94 8.18 -6.79 7.66
CA ALA A 94 9.14 -6.18 6.74
C ALA A 94 10.57 -6.65 7.00
N VAL A 95 11.00 -6.69 8.26
CA VAL A 95 12.29 -7.25 8.67
C VAL A 95 12.40 -8.71 8.29
N LYS A 96 11.40 -9.53 8.66
CA LYS A 96 11.39 -10.97 8.33
C LYS A 96 11.48 -11.24 6.82
N ARG A 97 10.91 -10.37 5.99
CA ARG A 97 10.90 -10.51 4.52
C ARG A 97 12.10 -9.83 3.84
N GLY A 98 13.00 -9.22 4.62
CA GLY A 98 14.17 -8.51 4.10
C GLY A 98 13.84 -7.20 3.38
N PHE A 99 12.69 -6.59 3.66
CA PHE A 99 12.32 -5.28 3.09
C PHE A 99 13.10 -4.16 3.79
N ILE A 100 13.30 -4.32 5.09
CA ILE A 100 13.99 -3.39 6.00
C ILE A 100 14.98 -4.25 6.79
N LYS A 101 16.18 -3.74 7.09
CA LYS A 101 17.18 -4.42 7.93
C LYS A 101 17.10 -3.89 9.35
#